data_AF-A0A257XND2-F1
#
_entry.id   AF-A0A257XND2-F1
#
_cell.length_a   1.000
_cell.length_b   1.000
_cell.length_c   1.000
_cell.angle_alpha   90.00
_cell.angle_beta   90.00
_cell.angle_gamma   90.00
#
_symmetry.space_group_name_H-M   'P 1'
#
loop_
_entity.id
_entity.type
_entity.pdbx_description
1 polymer ?
#
loop_
_entity_poly.entity_id
_entity_poly.type
_entity_poly.pdbx_seq_one_letter_code
_entity_poly.pdbx_strand_id
1 'polypeptide(L)'
;MLDERTRIAGCHMIRKLVEEVVAEEGIEAYWKFAYEAVEHGRQGLQNRIKAMTIPGTYRQVGFVDVPYAHEDVRVPSDFAKIDTIMHSPSEITIRGDGTWRLDFEGSSRWGWHTYNAHQVSFTSGIWVMMTQTLIPSEMINDGAAYGTEFRLPKGTWMNPDDRRVAFSYSWHFLVSTWTALWRGLSRSYFGRGYLEEVNAGNANTSNWLQGGGFNQYDEIHAVNSFECAANGTGATAVHDGLSHAAAIWNPEGDMGDMEIWELAEPLVYLGRQIKASSGGAGKYRGGCGFESLRMVWNAKDWTMFFMGNGHMSSDWGLMGGYPAASGYRFAAHDTGLKELIASGAPLPFGGDTDPQNPVWDAMMPDAKIKRDKQAITTEEMFKDYDLYLNYMRGGPGFGDPIDRDPQSVVDDINGGYLVERFALQVYGVVAEKGADGTYAVDAPATAARRKEIRAERLAKSVPTRDWMKGEREKILAKDAGDHVKQMFASSFKLGPKFFKDFQTFWDLPAEWTLLEEEIGIPHYGSHYHMD
;
A
#
# COMPACT_ATOMS: atom_id res chain seq x y z
N MET A 1 8.95 28.68 -2.31
CA MET A 1 8.72 29.90 -3.15
C MET A 1 8.29 29.54 -4.57
N LEU A 2 9.03 28.71 -5.30
CA LEU A 2 8.73 28.41 -6.70
C LEU A 2 7.39 27.66 -6.89
N ASP A 3 7.04 26.71 -6.02
CA ASP A 3 5.75 26.01 -6.11
C ASP A 3 4.54 26.96 -6.05
N GLU A 4 4.64 28.04 -5.27
CA GLU A 4 3.61 29.07 -5.22
C GLU A 4 3.48 29.80 -6.56
N ARG A 5 4.60 30.10 -7.22
CA ARG A 5 4.61 30.72 -8.55
C ARG A 5 4.03 29.78 -9.60
N THR A 6 4.33 28.48 -9.53
CA THR A 6 3.72 27.46 -10.40
C THR A 6 2.20 27.46 -10.27
N ARG A 7 1.67 27.49 -9.02
CA ARG A 7 0.22 27.57 -8.79
C ARG A 7 -0.40 28.85 -9.33
N ILE A 8 0.18 30.00 -9.02
CA ILE A 8 -0.34 31.31 -9.47
C ILE A 8 -0.36 31.39 -11.00
N ALA A 9 0.71 30.93 -11.66
CA ALA A 9 0.81 30.93 -13.11
C ALA A 9 -0.31 30.08 -13.73
N GLY A 10 -0.50 28.84 -13.27
CA GLY A 10 -1.59 27.97 -13.73
C GLY A 10 -2.97 28.60 -13.54
N CYS A 11 -3.27 29.14 -12.35
CA CYS A 11 -4.54 29.80 -12.08
C CYS A 11 -4.79 31.00 -13.01
N HIS A 12 -3.77 31.82 -13.26
CA HIS A 12 -3.91 32.98 -14.14
C HIS A 12 -4.04 32.62 -15.62
N MET A 13 -3.34 31.58 -16.08
CA MET A 13 -3.49 31.04 -17.42
C MET A 13 -4.92 30.52 -17.65
N ILE A 14 -5.44 29.72 -16.71
CA ILE A 14 -6.80 29.17 -16.81
C ILE A 14 -7.86 30.28 -16.70
N ARG A 15 -7.69 31.26 -15.81
CA ARG A 15 -8.60 32.41 -15.73
C ARG A 15 -8.68 33.15 -17.07
N LYS A 16 -7.53 33.44 -17.68
CA LYS A 16 -7.47 34.12 -18.98
C LYS A 16 -8.12 33.28 -20.09
N LEU A 17 -7.87 31.97 -20.11
CA LEU A 17 -8.51 31.05 -21.05
C LEU A 17 -10.05 31.11 -20.94
N VAL A 18 -10.59 31.10 -19.71
CA VAL A 18 -12.03 31.19 -19.49
C VAL A 18 -12.59 32.53 -19.98
N GLU A 19 -11.90 33.64 -19.73
CA GLU A 19 -12.30 34.97 -20.24
C GLU A 19 -12.35 35.00 -21.77
N GLU A 20 -11.35 34.39 -22.43
CA GLU A 20 -11.26 34.30 -23.90
C GLU A 20 -12.40 33.43 -24.48
N VAL A 21 -12.65 32.25 -23.90
CA VAL A 21 -13.75 31.36 -24.32
C VAL A 21 -15.12 32.03 -24.14
N VAL A 22 -15.34 32.72 -23.02
CA VAL A 22 -16.59 33.45 -22.77
C VAL A 22 -16.78 34.61 -23.76
N ALA A 23 -15.71 35.29 -24.14
CA ALA A 23 -15.76 36.36 -25.13
C ALA A 23 -16.06 35.85 -26.54
N GLU A 24 -15.58 34.65 -26.89
CA GLU A 24 -15.78 34.01 -28.20
C GLU A 24 -17.17 33.37 -28.33
N GLU A 25 -17.58 32.56 -27.33
CA GLU A 25 -18.77 31.70 -27.40
C GLU A 25 -19.98 32.27 -26.64
N GLY A 26 -19.78 33.32 -25.83
CA GLY A 26 -20.81 33.99 -25.05
C GLY A 26 -21.06 33.36 -23.67
N ILE A 27 -21.35 34.23 -22.69
CA ILE A 27 -21.53 33.83 -21.29
C ILE A 27 -22.68 32.84 -21.07
N GLU A 28 -23.76 32.93 -21.84
CA GLU A 28 -24.92 32.05 -21.69
C GLU A 28 -24.59 30.59 -22.02
N ALA A 29 -23.75 30.35 -23.04
CA ALA A 29 -23.31 29.01 -23.41
C ALA A 29 -22.37 28.43 -22.34
N TYR A 30 -21.39 29.22 -21.90
CA TYR A 30 -20.45 28.84 -20.85
C TYR A 30 -21.16 28.52 -19.53
N TRP A 31 -22.13 29.36 -19.14
CA TRP A 31 -22.88 29.17 -17.90
C TRP A 31 -23.71 27.89 -17.94
N LYS A 32 -24.33 27.52 -19.07
CA LYS A 32 -24.99 26.21 -19.22
C LYS A 32 -24.01 25.06 -19.07
N PHE A 33 -22.89 25.12 -19.80
CA PHE A 33 -21.86 24.09 -19.78
C PHE A 33 -21.34 23.82 -18.36
N ALA A 34 -21.12 24.87 -17.55
CA ALA A 34 -20.61 24.77 -16.19
C ALA A 34 -21.44 23.88 -15.25
N TYR A 35 -22.74 23.70 -15.52
CA TYR A 35 -23.63 22.83 -14.74
C TYR A 35 -23.99 21.54 -15.49
N GLU A 36 -24.28 21.60 -16.79
CA GLU A 36 -24.63 20.43 -17.60
C GLU A 36 -23.47 19.40 -17.63
N ALA A 37 -22.23 19.87 -17.64
CA ALA A 37 -21.05 19.00 -17.61
C ALA A 37 -20.99 18.12 -16.34
N VAL A 38 -21.47 18.62 -15.20
CA VAL A 38 -21.47 17.88 -13.93
C VAL A 38 -22.52 16.76 -13.95
N GLU A 39 -23.74 17.06 -14.40
CA GLU A 39 -24.78 16.02 -14.54
C GLU A 39 -24.40 14.99 -15.61
N HIS A 40 -23.72 15.39 -16.68
CA HIS A 40 -23.18 14.46 -17.67
C HIS A 40 -22.20 13.46 -17.02
N GLY A 41 -21.31 13.92 -16.14
CA GLY A 41 -20.42 13.03 -15.37
C GLY A 41 -21.16 12.04 -14.49
N ARG A 42 -22.24 12.47 -13.82
CA ARG A 42 -23.08 11.59 -12.98
C ARG A 42 -23.77 10.50 -13.81
N GLN A 43 -24.30 10.87 -14.99
CA GLN A 43 -24.92 9.94 -15.93
C GLN A 43 -23.90 8.94 -16.49
N GLY A 44 -22.68 9.40 -16.81
CA GLY A 44 -21.57 8.57 -17.25
C GLY A 44 -21.26 7.45 -16.26
N LEU A 45 -21.11 7.78 -14.97
CA LEU A 45 -20.92 6.78 -13.92
C LEU A 45 -22.08 5.76 -13.87
N GLN A 46 -23.31 6.25 -13.84
CA GLN A 46 -24.50 5.37 -13.74
C GLN A 46 -24.58 4.38 -14.91
N ASN A 47 -24.27 4.84 -16.12
CA ASN A 47 -24.25 4.02 -17.31
C ASN A 47 -23.12 2.98 -17.26
N ARG A 48 -21.93 3.38 -16.83
CA ARG A 48 -20.77 2.48 -16.67
C ARG A 48 -21.01 1.39 -15.62
N ILE A 49 -21.59 1.73 -14.47
CA ILE A 49 -21.99 0.74 -13.45
C ILE A 49 -22.96 -0.28 -14.06
N LYS A 50 -24.02 0.16 -14.75
CA LYS A 50 -24.99 -0.74 -15.40
C LYS A 50 -24.35 -1.63 -16.47
N ALA A 51 -23.36 -1.11 -17.21
CA ALA A 51 -22.72 -1.81 -18.30
C ALA A 51 -21.70 -2.85 -17.82
N MET A 52 -20.91 -2.52 -16.79
CA MET A 52 -19.71 -3.30 -16.43
C MET A 52 -19.88 -4.17 -15.19
N THR A 53 -20.77 -3.81 -14.27
CA THR A 53 -20.83 -4.44 -12.93
C THR A 53 -22.04 -5.38 -12.77
N ILE A 54 -22.17 -6.04 -11.62
CA ILE A 54 -23.31 -6.89 -11.29
C ILE A 54 -23.98 -6.33 -10.02
N PRO A 55 -25.31 -6.09 -10.02
CA PRO A 55 -26.02 -5.71 -8.80
C PRO A 55 -25.86 -6.75 -7.69
N GLY A 56 -25.63 -6.29 -6.46
CA GLY A 56 -25.38 -7.17 -5.32
C GLY A 56 -24.57 -6.50 -4.22
N THR A 57 -24.20 -7.31 -3.22
CA THR A 57 -23.43 -6.86 -2.06
C THR A 57 -22.05 -7.52 -2.04
N TYR A 58 -21.00 -6.72 -1.95
CA TYR A 58 -19.60 -7.14 -1.95
C TYR A 58 -18.96 -6.73 -0.62
N ARG A 59 -18.28 -7.67 0.05
CA ARG A 59 -17.65 -7.44 1.36
C ARG A 59 -16.16 -7.70 1.27
N GLN A 60 -15.40 -6.78 1.84
CA GLN A 60 -13.94 -6.79 1.85
C GLN A 60 -13.42 -5.95 3.02
N VAL A 61 -12.12 -6.05 3.29
CA VAL A 61 -11.46 -5.35 4.39
C VAL A 61 -10.01 -5.03 4.02
N GLY A 62 -9.48 -3.95 4.58
CA GLY A 62 -8.07 -3.57 4.52
C GLY A 62 -7.51 -3.31 5.92
N PHE A 63 -6.19 -3.47 6.06
CA PHE A 63 -5.45 -3.25 7.30
C PHE A 63 -4.07 -2.64 7.01
N VAL A 64 -3.50 -1.95 7.99
CA VAL A 64 -2.07 -1.59 8.01
C VAL A 64 -1.58 -1.40 9.44
N ASP A 65 -0.29 -1.64 9.67
CA ASP A 65 0.36 -1.58 10.97
C ASP A 65 0.77 -0.15 11.40
N VAL A 66 0.73 0.10 12.71
CA VAL A 66 1.31 1.28 13.36
C VAL A 66 2.13 0.82 14.57
N PRO A 67 3.39 0.40 14.37
CA PRO A 67 4.25 -0.11 15.44
C PRO A 67 4.92 1.02 16.25
N TYR A 68 4.13 1.87 16.91
CA TYR A 68 4.64 3.02 17.67
C TYR A 68 5.23 2.63 19.04
N ALA A 69 5.10 1.38 19.50
CA ALA A 69 5.76 0.96 20.74
C ALA A 69 7.28 0.91 20.61
N HIS A 70 7.81 0.66 19.40
CA HIS A 70 9.25 0.49 19.15
C HIS A 70 10.10 1.71 19.56
N GLU A 71 11.30 1.48 20.09
CA GLU A 71 12.19 2.54 20.61
C GLU A 71 12.61 3.60 19.59
N ASP A 72 12.75 3.21 18.32
CA ASP A 72 13.07 4.11 17.19
C ASP A 72 11.89 4.98 16.71
N VAL A 73 10.73 4.90 17.39
CA VAL A 73 9.64 5.87 17.24
C VAL A 73 9.62 6.76 18.49
N ARG A 74 10.35 7.87 18.44
CA ARG A 74 10.61 8.75 19.59
C ARG A 74 9.63 9.92 19.64
N VAL A 75 8.34 9.62 19.75
CA VAL A 75 7.30 10.63 19.91
C VAL A 75 7.35 11.28 21.31
N PRO A 76 7.05 12.59 21.42
CA PRO A 76 7.17 13.31 22.69
C PRO A 76 6.04 13.02 23.69
N SER A 77 4.97 12.36 23.22
CA SER A 77 3.78 12.05 24.01
C SER A 77 3.74 10.57 24.34
N ASP A 78 3.81 10.25 25.63
CA ASP A 78 3.74 8.89 26.18
C ASP A 78 2.47 8.13 25.78
N PHE A 79 1.32 8.82 25.74
CA PHE A 79 0.04 8.23 25.35
C PHE A 79 -0.02 7.75 23.88
N ALA A 80 0.95 8.12 23.05
CA ALA A 80 1.04 7.69 21.65
C ALA A 80 1.92 6.44 21.45
N LYS A 81 2.67 6.00 22.48
CA LYS A 81 3.63 4.89 22.42
C LYS A 81 2.96 3.51 22.52
N ILE A 82 2.14 3.17 21.53
CA ILE A 82 1.42 1.89 21.47
C ILE A 82 1.43 1.31 20.06
N ASP A 83 1.38 -0.01 19.95
CA ASP A 83 1.12 -0.64 18.66
C ASP A 83 -0.38 -0.65 18.38
N THR A 84 -0.76 -0.24 17.17
CA THR A 84 -2.16 -0.28 16.71
C THR A 84 -2.26 -0.78 15.28
N ILE A 85 -3.46 -1.16 14.87
CA ILE A 85 -3.77 -1.61 13.51
C ILE A 85 -4.95 -0.80 13.00
N MET A 86 -4.81 -0.24 11.80
CA MET A 86 -5.95 0.31 11.07
C MET A 86 -6.87 -0.82 10.63
N HIS A 87 -8.17 -0.69 10.86
CA HIS A 87 -9.19 -1.59 10.34
C HIS A 87 -10.18 -0.80 9.50
N SER A 88 -10.36 -1.20 8.24
CA SER A 88 -11.31 -0.57 7.33
C SER A 88 -12.11 -1.61 6.54
N PRO A 89 -13.16 -2.20 7.15
CA PRO A 89 -14.11 -3.03 6.43
C PRO A 89 -14.94 -2.17 5.49
N SER A 90 -15.39 -2.75 4.37
CA SER A 90 -16.35 -2.09 3.50
C SER A 90 -17.39 -3.07 2.97
N GLU A 91 -18.62 -2.58 2.89
CA GLU A 91 -19.73 -3.21 2.20
C GLU A 91 -20.11 -2.32 0.99
N ILE A 92 -19.89 -2.84 -0.22
CA ILE A 92 -20.31 -2.19 -1.46
C ILE A 92 -21.66 -2.78 -1.84
N THR A 93 -22.67 -1.94 -2.03
CA THR A 93 -23.97 -2.34 -2.56
C THR A 93 -24.18 -1.69 -3.92
N ILE A 94 -24.24 -2.49 -4.97
CA ILE A 94 -24.57 -2.05 -6.34
C ILE A 94 -26.04 -2.35 -6.62
N ARG A 95 -26.80 -1.35 -7.08
CA ARG A 95 -28.23 -1.46 -7.34
C ARG A 95 -28.50 -1.61 -8.84
N GLY A 96 -29.66 -2.18 -9.19
CA GLY A 96 -30.05 -2.42 -10.58
C GLY A 96 -30.26 -1.15 -11.42
N ASP A 97 -30.49 -0.01 -10.78
CA ASP A 97 -30.64 1.30 -11.43
C ASP A 97 -29.29 2.00 -11.69
N GLY A 98 -28.15 1.34 -11.44
CA GLY A 98 -26.82 1.90 -11.64
C GLY A 98 -26.35 2.83 -10.52
N THR A 99 -27.12 2.99 -9.44
CA THR A 99 -26.64 3.63 -8.22
C THR A 99 -25.89 2.62 -7.35
N TRP A 100 -25.05 3.12 -6.45
CA TRP A 100 -24.29 2.29 -5.54
C TRP A 100 -23.96 3.00 -4.23
N ARG A 101 -23.58 2.21 -3.24
CA ARG A 101 -23.31 2.65 -1.88
C ARG A 101 -22.08 1.95 -1.31
N LEU A 102 -21.24 2.71 -0.61
CA LEU A 102 -20.11 2.21 0.14
C LEU A 102 -20.28 2.55 1.62
N ASP A 103 -20.38 1.51 2.45
CA ASP A 103 -20.54 1.63 3.90
C ASP A 103 -19.29 1.09 4.61
N PHE A 104 -18.73 1.89 5.52
CA PHE A 104 -17.49 1.59 6.24
C PHE A 104 -17.72 1.36 7.75
N GLU A 105 -18.93 0.92 8.14
CA GLU A 105 -19.20 0.50 9.52
C GLU A 105 -18.24 -0.59 10.01
N GLY A 106 -17.73 -0.41 11.23
CA GLY A 106 -16.75 -1.30 11.86
C GLY A 106 -15.32 -0.81 11.70
N SER A 107 -15.09 0.32 11.02
CA SER A 107 -13.76 0.92 10.93
C SER A 107 -13.21 1.36 12.29
N SER A 108 -11.89 1.32 12.45
CA SER A 108 -11.21 1.72 13.68
C SER A 108 -11.25 3.23 13.91
N ARG A 109 -10.96 3.65 15.15
CA ARG A 109 -10.88 5.06 15.55
C ARG A 109 -9.64 5.75 14.94
N TRP A 110 -9.66 7.08 14.87
CA TRP A 110 -8.46 7.90 14.74
C TRP A 110 -7.46 7.64 15.87
N GLY A 111 -6.20 8.03 15.68
CA GLY A 111 -5.12 7.80 16.65
C GLY A 111 -4.06 8.90 16.70
N TRP A 112 -3.15 8.80 17.67
CA TRP A 112 -2.09 9.78 17.96
C TRP A 112 -0.87 9.59 17.06
N HIS A 113 -1.11 9.75 15.77
CA HIS A 113 -0.15 9.58 14.69
C HIS A 113 -0.54 10.45 13.50
N THR A 114 0.25 10.45 12.44
CA THR A 114 0.06 11.32 11.27
C THR A 114 -0.80 10.70 10.16
N TYR A 115 -1.39 9.53 10.40
CA TYR A 115 -2.10 8.72 9.40
C TYR A 115 -3.62 8.95 9.34
N ASN A 116 -4.15 9.85 10.18
CA ASN A 116 -5.58 10.15 10.16
C ASN A 116 -5.96 10.80 8.83
N ALA A 117 -7.24 10.78 8.50
CA ALA A 117 -7.77 11.37 7.29
C ALA A 117 -9.01 12.21 7.57
N HIS A 118 -9.65 12.70 6.52
CA HIS A 118 -10.92 13.41 6.57
C HIS A 118 -11.89 12.84 5.54
N GLN A 119 -13.19 12.99 5.76
CA GLN A 119 -14.23 12.43 4.88
C GLN A 119 -14.01 12.83 3.41
N VAL A 120 -13.58 14.07 3.16
CA VAL A 120 -13.27 14.58 1.81
C VAL A 120 -12.09 13.84 1.20
N SER A 121 -10.94 13.79 1.89
CA SER A 121 -9.76 13.04 1.39
C SER A 121 -10.07 11.57 1.11
N PHE A 122 -10.92 10.97 1.95
CA PHE A 122 -11.30 9.58 1.84
C PHE A 122 -12.17 9.31 0.61
N THR A 123 -13.25 10.08 0.41
CA THR A 123 -14.18 9.89 -0.71
C THR A 123 -13.60 10.36 -2.03
N SER A 124 -12.81 11.44 -2.05
CA SER A 124 -12.12 11.89 -3.26
C SER A 124 -11.10 10.87 -3.76
N GLY A 125 -10.42 10.12 -2.88
CA GLY A 125 -9.54 9.04 -3.35
C GLY A 125 -10.28 7.83 -3.90
N ILE A 126 -11.50 7.53 -3.41
CA ILE A 126 -12.36 6.54 -4.05
C ILE A 126 -12.80 7.03 -5.42
N TRP A 127 -13.10 8.32 -5.56
CA TRP A 127 -13.38 8.92 -6.87
C TRP A 127 -12.17 8.77 -7.82
N VAL A 128 -10.94 9.01 -7.35
CA VAL A 128 -9.71 8.77 -8.15
C VAL A 128 -9.60 7.29 -8.58
N MET A 129 -9.94 6.35 -7.70
CA MET A 129 -10.00 4.93 -8.09
C MET A 129 -11.02 4.70 -9.22
N MET A 130 -12.20 5.35 -9.16
CA MET A 130 -13.22 5.22 -10.20
C MET A 130 -12.74 5.77 -11.55
N THR A 131 -11.98 6.86 -11.57
CA THR A 131 -11.43 7.41 -12.83
C THR A 131 -10.47 6.45 -13.53
N GLN A 132 -9.89 5.50 -12.79
CA GLN A 132 -8.92 4.54 -13.31
C GLN A 132 -9.56 3.25 -13.85
N THR A 133 -10.86 3.03 -13.64
CA THR A 133 -11.52 1.76 -14.06
C THR A 133 -12.97 1.93 -14.49
N LEU A 134 -13.78 2.69 -13.76
CA LEU A 134 -15.20 2.83 -14.08
C LEU A 134 -15.47 3.91 -15.13
N ILE A 135 -14.79 5.07 -15.02
CA ILE A 135 -15.10 6.25 -15.83
C ILE A 135 -13.91 6.88 -16.59
N PRO A 136 -12.86 6.14 -17.01
CA PRO A 136 -11.71 6.75 -17.66
C PRO A 136 -12.03 7.48 -18.98
N SER A 137 -13.14 7.12 -19.64
CA SER A 137 -13.59 7.72 -20.90
C SER A 137 -14.83 8.61 -20.78
N GLU A 138 -15.28 8.89 -19.55
CA GLU A 138 -16.42 9.77 -19.30
C GLU A 138 -15.93 11.15 -18.83
N MET A 139 -16.85 12.07 -18.51
CA MET A 139 -16.48 13.37 -17.94
C MET A 139 -15.85 13.19 -16.55
N ILE A 140 -14.59 13.61 -16.41
CA ILE A 140 -13.85 13.58 -15.14
C ILE A 140 -14.15 14.85 -14.34
N ASN A 141 -15.18 14.78 -13.49
CA ASN A 141 -15.59 15.87 -12.58
C ASN A 141 -16.41 15.32 -11.39
N ASP A 142 -16.97 16.21 -10.58
CA ASP A 142 -17.74 15.89 -9.36
C ASP A 142 -19.05 15.12 -9.62
N GLY A 143 -19.50 14.98 -10.87
CA GLY A 143 -20.71 14.24 -11.22
C GLY A 143 -20.73 12.81 -10.65
N ALA A 144 -19.59 12.12 -10.73
CA ALA A 144 -19.44 10.77 -10.18
C ALA A 144 -19.53 10.73 -8.64
N ALA A 145 -19.12 11.80 -7.95
CA ALA A 145 -19.29 11.93 -6.51
C ALA A 145 -20.79 12.05 -6.16
N TYR A 146 -21.56 12.86 -6.89
CA TYR A 146 -23.01 12.95 -6.73
C TYR A 146 -23.76 11.64 -7.02
N GLY A 147 -23.17 10.76 -7.84
CA GLY A 147 -23.71 9.43 -8.15
C GLY A 147 -23.39 8.34 -7.12
N THR A 148 -22.68 8.67 -6.04
CA THR A 148 -22.15 7.69 -5.08
C THR A 148 -22.60 8.00 -3.65
N GLU A 149 -23.16 7.01 -2.97
CA GLU A 149 -23.47 7.12 -1.54
C GLU A 149 -22.30 6.65 -0.68
N PHE A 150 -21.86 7.48 0.26
CA PHE A 150 -20.85 7.12 1.25
C PHE A 150 -21.43 7.16 2.66
N ARG A 151 -21.09 6.16 3.47
CA ARG A 151 -21.31 6.20 4.93
C ARG A 151 -20.01 5.93 5.67
N LEU A 152 -19.54 6.98 6.35
CA LEU A 152 -18.34 6.98 7.17
C LEU A 152 -18.76 7.35 8.62
N PRO A 153 -18.84 6.39 9.55
CA PRO A 153 -19.22 6.70 10.93
C PRO A 153 -18.30 7.78 11.53
N LYS A 154 -18.90 8.78 12.18
CA LYS A 154 -18.16 9.87 12.84
C LYS A 154 -17.31 9.30 13.99
N GLY A 155 -16.08 9.78 14.13
CA GLY A 155 -15.08 9.29 15.09
C GLY A 155 -14.17 8.18 14.57
N THR A 156 -14.44 7.63 13.38
CA THR A 156 -13.50 6.72 12.71
C THR A 156 -12.28 7.48 12.17
N TRP A 157 -11.19 6.77 11.87
CA TRP A 157 -9.98 7.40 11.33
C TRP A 157 -10.20 8.16 10.01
N MET A 158 -11.19 7.75 9.20
CA MET A 158 -11.55 8.40 7.94
C MET A 158 -12.52 9.58 8.11
N ASN A 159 -13.18 9.70 9.26
CA ASN A 159 -14.07 10.80 9.60
C ASN A 159 -13.92 11.16 11.09
N PRO A 160 -12.76 11.69 11.51
CA PRO A 160 -12.48 11.97 12.91
C PRO A 160 -13.43 13.01 13.48
N ASP A 161 -13.55 13.02 14.80
CA ASP A 161 -14.38 13.92 15.61
C ASP A 161 -13.56 14.70 16.65
N ASP A 162 -12.28 14.90 16.35
CA ASP A 162 -11.35 15.65 17.18
C ASP A 162 -10.43 16.53 16.33
N ARG A 163 -10.40 17.83 16.60
CA ARG A 163 -9.58 18.82 15.88
C ARG A 163 -8.07 18.70 16.07
N ARG A 164 -7.58 17.84 16.98
CA ARG A 164 -6.14 17.67 17.28
C ARG A 164 -5.46 16.61 16.44
N VAL A 165 -6.19 15.86 15.61
CA VAL A 165 -5.61 14.81 14.77
C VAL A 165 -4.56 15.38 13.80
N ALA A 166 -3.56 14.55 13.48
CA ALA A 166 -2.49 14.89 12.53
C ALA A 166 -2.63 14.12 11.21
N PHE A 167 -2.10 14.70 10.12
CA PHE A 167 -2.41 14.30 8.73
C PHE A 167 -1.18 14.19 7.79
N SER A 168 0.05 14.42 8.26
CA SER A 168 1.20 14.56 7.34
C SER A 168 1.48 13.32 6.48
N TYR A 169 1.00 12.14 6.88
CA TYR A 169 1.06 10.93 6.07
C TYR A 169 -0.27 10.16 6.08
N SER A 170 -1.38 10.85 5.81
CA SER A 170 -2.71 10.24 5.66
C SER A 170 -2.74 9.05 4.70
N TRP A 171 -1.86 9.05 3.69
CA TRP A 171 -1.75 7.97 2.71
C TRP A 171 -1.61 6.59 3.34
N HIS A 172 -0.94 6.45 4.48
CA HIS A 172 -0.75 5.17 5.15
C HIS A 172 -2.06 4.40 5.32
N PHE A 173 -3.09 5.06 5.84
CA PHE A 173 -4.41 4.45 6.04
C PHE A 173 -5.27 4.50 4.77
N LEU A 174 -5.21 5.61 4.02
CA LEU A 174 -6.00 5.81 2.80
C LEU A 174 -5.73 4.74 1.74
N VAL A 175 -4.48 4.58 1.31
CA VAL A 175 -4.13 3.65 0.21
C VAL A 175 -4.32 2.19 0.59
N SER A 176 -4.17 1.89 1.88
CA SER A 176 -4.38 0.57 2.48
C SER A 176 -5.87 0.19 2.56
N THR A 177 -6.75 1.18 2.46
CA THR A 177 -8.20 0.98 2.45
C THR A 177 -8.73 0.81 1.03
N TRP A 178 -8.35 1.71 0.12
CA TRP A 178 -8.91 1.71 -1.23
C TRP A 178 -8.56 0.47 -2.04
N THR A 179 -7.41 -0.17 -1.77
CA THR A 179 -7.00 -1.44 -2.39
C THR A 179 -8.06 -2.55 -2.23
N ALA A 180 -8.84 -2.55 -1.14
CA ALA A 180 -9.92 -3.52 -0.95
C ALA A 180 -11.07 -3.33 -1.95
N LEU A 181 -11.40 -2.08 -2.31
CA LEU A 181 -12.53 -1.75 -3.18
C LEU A 181 -12.31 -2.27 -4.61
N TRP A 182 -11.06 -2.27 -5.09
CA TRP A 182 -10.67 -2.92 -6.34
C TRP A 182 -11.12 -4.39 -6.36
N ARG A 183 -10.84 -5.16 -5.30
CA ARG A 183 -11.26 -6.57 -5.22
C ARG A 183 -12.77 -6.74 -5.26
N GLY A 184 -13.51 -5.82 -4.64
CA GLY A 184 -14.98 -5.80 -4.67
C GLY A 184 -15.50 -5.61 -6.09
N LEU A 185 -15.07 -4.54 -6.77
CA LEU A 185 -15.45 -4.24 -8.16
C LEU A 185 -14.99 -5.32 -9.14
N SER A 186 -13.76 -5.81 -9.00
CA SER A 186 -13.17 -6.85 -9.84
C SER A 186 -13.95 -8.16 -9.83
N ARG A 187 -14.60 -8.52 -8.72
CA ARG A 187 -15.51 -9.70 -8.70
C ARG A 187 -16.72 -9.50 -9.61
N SER A 188 -17.21 -8.26 -9.73
CA SER A 188 -18.31 -7.93 -10.62
C SER A 188 -17.90 -8.01 -12.09
N TYR A 189 -16.72 -7.48 -12.44
CA TYR A 189 -16.15 -7.56 -13.79
C TYR A 189 -15.88 -9.02 -14.19
N PHE A 190 -15.22 -9.77 -13.30
CA PHE A 190 -14.91 -11.18 -13.52
C PHE A 190 -16.18 -12.01 -13.73
N GLY A 191 -17.20 -11.84 -12.88
CA GLY A 191 -18.46 -12.56 -13.00
C GLY A 191 -19.23 -12.23 -14.28
N ARG A 192 -19.04 -11.02 -14.84
CA ARG A 192 -19.71 -10.57 -16.06
C ARG A 192 -18.90 -10.86 -17.34
N GLY A 193 -17.62 -11.19 -17.21
CA GLY A 193 -16.73 -11.55 -18.31
C GLY A 193 -15.83 -10.43 -18.82
N TYR A 194 -15.84 -9.24 -18.19
CA TYR A 194 -14.92 -8.14 -18.48
C TYR A 194 -13.58 -8.37 -17.75
N LEU A 195 -12.88 -9.44 -18.14
CA LEU A 195 -11.65 -9.89 -17.46
C LEU A 195 -10.52 -8.87 -17.57
N GLU A 196 -10.50 -8.10 -18.65
CA GLU A 196 -9.55 -7.03 -18.93
C GLU A 196 -9.61 -5.89 -17.90
N GLU A 197 -10.75 -5.70 -17.23
CA GLU A 197 -10.94 -4.67 -16.21
C GLU A 197 -10.63 -5.16 -14.78
N VAL A 198 -10.40 -6.45 -14.61
CA VAL A 198 -10.06 -7.03 -13.31
C VAL A 198 -8.69 -6.53 -12.88
N ASN A 199 -8.62 -5.95 -11.68
CA ASN A 199 -7.37 -5.64 -10.99
C ASN A 199 -7.43 -6.09 -9.52
N ALA A 200 -6.39 -6.75 -9.03
CA ALA A 200 -6.34 -7.26 -7.65
C ALA A 200 -6.21 -6.15 -6.57
N GLY A 201 -5.81 -4.94 -6.96
CA GLY A 201 -5.72 -3.76 -6.08
C GLY A 201 -4.41 -3.00 -6.23
N ASN A 202 -4.38 -1.76 -5.73
CA ASN A 202 -3.15 -0.97 -5.67
C ASN A 202 -2.18 -1.49 -4.59
N ALA A 203 -0.88 -1.28 -4.82
CA ALA A 203 0.15 -1.43 -3.80
C ALA A 203 0.00 -0.41 -2.65
N ASN A 204 0.67 -0.68 -1.54
CA ASN A 204 0.99 0.37 -0.57
C ASN A 204 2.04 1.32 -1.17
N THR A 205 1.71 2.60 -1.33
CA THR A 205 2.61 3.56 -1.99
C THR A 205 3.65 4.10 -0.99
N SER A 206 4.63 3.27 -0.67
CA SER A 206 5.75 3.51 0.25
C SER A 206 6.98 2.69 -0.19
N ASN A 207 8.19 2.87 0.32
CA ASN A 207 8.71 3.75 1.37
C ASN A 207 8.80 5.22 0.91
N TRP A 208 8.75 6.14 1.87
CA TRP A 208 9.09 7.54 1.64
C TRP A 208 10.44 7.85 2.30
N LEU A 209 11.51 7.89 1.51
CA LEU A 209 12.81 8.37 1.96
C LEU A 209 12.69 9.84 2.34
N GLN A 210 12.95 10.13 3.61
CA GLN A 210 12.84 11.47 4.19
C GLN A 210 14.00 11.77 5.12
N GLY A 211 14.30 13.06 5.28
CA GLY A 211 15.40 13.55 6.10
C GLY A 211 15.55 15.06 6.05
N GLY A 212 16.48 15.60 6.83
CA GLY A 212 16.75 17.03 6.87
C GLY A 212 18.06 17.39 7.57
N GLY A 213 18.49 18.64 7.40
CA GLY A 213 19.79 19.14 7.86
C GLY A 213 20.33 20.16 6.87
N PHE A 214 21.66 20.18 6.66
CA PHE A 214 22.31 21.00 5.64
C PHE A 214 22.66 20.17 4.41
N ASN A 215 22.32 20.70 3.23
CA ASN A 215 22.55 20.03 1.94
C ASN A 215 23.95 20.33 1.35
N GLN A 216 24.18 19.90 0.11
CA GLN A 216 25.41 20.11 -0.64
C GLN A 216 25.71 21.58 -0.99
N TYR A 217 24.73 22.47 -0.82
CA TYR A 217 24.83 23.92 -1.04
C TYR A 217 24.97 24.70 0.29
N ASP A 218 25.13 23.99 1.41
CA ASP A 218 25.24 24.55 2.76
C ASP A 218 23.99 25.37 3.19
N GLU A 219 22.82 24.93 2.73
CA GLU A 219 21.52 25.51 3.09
C GLU A 219 20.69 24.55 3.96
N ILE A 220 19.85 25.10 4.84
CA ILE A 220 18.83 24.33 5.56
C ILE A 220 17.91 23.66 4.55
N HIS A 221 17.74 22.35 4.68
CA HIS A 221 17.07 21.54 3.67
C HIS A 221 16.32 20.35 4.28
N ALA A 222 15.37 19.82 3.50
CA ALA A 222 14.69 18.57 3.77
C ALA A 222 14.47 17.79 2.46
N VAL A 223 14.44 16.47 2.53
CA VAL A 223 14.22 15.58 1.38
C VAL A 223 12.96 14.76 1.54
N ASN A 224 12.33 14.45 0.41
CA ASN A 224 11.18 13.54 0.33
C ASN A 224 11.13 12.92 -1.07
N SER A 225 11.76 11.77 -1.24
CA SER A 225 11.82 11.12 -2.54
C SER A 225 10.43 10.69 -3.01
N PHE A 226 10.11 10.95 -4.28
CA PHE A 226 8.88 10.48 -4.94
C PHE A 226 9.09 9.19 -5.73
N GLU A 227 10.18 8.45 -5.50
CA GLU A 227 10.38 7.13 -6.12
C GLU A 227 9.17 6.18 -5.92
N CYS A 228 8.45 6.30 -4.80
CA CYS A 228 7.20 5.57 -4.53
C CYS A 228 5.98 6.10 -5.31
N ALA A 229 6.14 6.94 -6.33
CA ALA A 229 5.15 7.15 -7.38
C ALA A 229 5.12 5.98 -8.38
N ALA A 230 6.17 5.16 -8.41
CA ALA A 230 6.36 4.04 -9.33
C ALA A 230 6.42 2.71 -8.56
N ASN A 231 5.32 2.31 -7.91
CA ASN A 231 5.20 1.00 -7.25
C ASN A 231 4.69 -0.06 -8.24
N GLY A 232 4.71 -1.33 -7.82
CA GLY A 232 4.04 -2.39 -8.57
C GLY A 232 2.51 -2.24 -8.57
N THR A 233 1.84 -2.67 -9.64
CA THR A 233 0.37 -2.69 -9.72
C THR A 233 -0.20 -4.09 -9.53
N GLY A 234 -1.49 -4.19 -9.17
CA GLY A 234 -2.15 -5.49 -9.02
C GLY A 234 -2.25 -6.24 -10.33
N ALA A 235 -2.10 -7.56 -10.27
CA ALA A 235 -2.32 -8.45 -11.39
C ALA A 235 -3.77 -8.39 -11.88
N THR A 236 -3.97 -8.68 -13.18
CA THR A 236 -5.29 -8.79 -13.78
C THR A 236 -5.75 -10.24 -13.89
N ALA A 237 -6.97 -10.46 -14.37
CA ALA A 237 -7.42 -11.81 -14.72
C ALA A 237 -6.81 -12.32 -16.04
N VAL A 238 -5.97 -11.52 -16.71
CA VAL A 238 -5.49 -11.76 -18.07
C VAL A 238 -3.96 -11.74 -18.16
N HIS A 239 -3.28 -10.95 -17.35
CA HIS A 239 -1.82 -10.80 -17.37
C HIS A 239 -1.25 -10.33 -16.02
N ASP A 240 0.08 -10.37 -15.91
CA ASP A 240 0.82 -9.90 -14.74
C ASP A 240 0.64 -8.39 -14.51
N GLY A 241 0.76 -7.96 -13.26
CA GLY A 241 0.78 -6.55 -12.90
C GLY A 241 2.05 -5.86 -13.42
N LEU A 242 1.97 -4.54 -13.60
CA LEU A 242 3.09 -3.73 -14.08
C LEU A 242 4.06 -3.47 -12.93
N SER A 243 5.34 -3.79 -13.13
CA SER A 243 6.37 -3.52 -12.13
C SER A 243 6.77 -2.05 -12.16
N HIS A 244 7.05 -1.48 -10.99
CA HIS A 244 7.56 -0.12 -10.77
C HIS A 244 6.95 0.94 -11.72
N ALA A 245 5.63 1.09 -11.64
CA ALA A 245 4.83 1.73 -12.69
C ALA A 245 3.90 2.84 -12.19
N ALA A 246 3.28 2.72 -11.02
CA ALA A 246 2.21 3.64 -10.64
C ALA A 246 1.95 3.77 -9.13
N ALA A 247 1.08 4.71 -8.80
CA ALA A 247 0.52 4.92 -7.47
C ALA A 247 -1.00 5.14 -7.57
N ILE A 248 -1.75 4.78 -6.52
CA ILE A 248 -3.22 4.94 -6.54
C ILE A 248 -3.65 6.41 -6.71
N TRP A 249 -2.86 7.35 -6.20
CA TRP A 249 -3.13 8.78 -6.26
C TRP A 249 -2.65 9.44 -7.57
N ASN A 250 -1.83 8.74 -8.37
CA ASN A 250 -1.48 9.13 -9.73
C ASN A 250 -1.08 7.88 -10.56
N PRO A 251 -1.90 7.48 -11.54
CA PRO A 251 -1.59 6.32 -12.38
C PRO A 251 -0.45 6.58 -13.37
N GLU A 252 -0.11 7.84 -13.65
CA GLU A 252 1.01 8.27 -14.50
C GLU A 252 2.30 8.29 -13.67
N GLY A 253 2.73 7.10 -13.22
CA GLY A 253 3.88 6.98 -12.33
C GLY A 253 5.20 7.33 -13.02
N ASP A 254 6.06 8.00 -12.27
CA ASP A 254 7.42 8.35 -12.68
C ASP A 254 8.34 8.23 -11.47
N MET A 255 9.46 7.52 -11.63
CA MET A 255 10.46 7.37 -10.57
C MET A 255 11.48 8.52 -10.56
N GLY A 256 11.52 9.35 -11.59
CA GLY A 256 12.48 10.44 -11.79
C GLY A 256 13.90 9.94 -12.11
N ASP A 257 14.69 10.81 -12.76
CA ASP A 257 16.09 10.55 -13.06
C ASP A 257 16.97 10.63 -11.81
N MET A 258 17.89 9.67 -11.64
CA MET A 258 18.84 9.66 -10.52
C MET A 258 19.64 10.97 -10.47
N GLU A 259 20.12 11.46 -11.60
CA GLU A 259 20.90 12.71 -11.68
C GLU A 259 20.09 13.93 -11.21
N ILE A 260 18.78 13.97 -11.46
CA ILE A 260 17.91 15.06 -10.99
C ILE A 260 17.68 14.97 -9.48
N TRP A 261 17.48 13.75 -8.96
CA TRP A 261 17.39 13.54 -7.51
C TRP A 261 18.67 13.97 -6.78
N GLU A 262 19.86 13.67 -7.32
CA GLU A 262 21.14 14.09 -6.73
C GLU A 262 21.34 15.62 -6.71
N LEU A 263 20.63 16.39 -7.54
CA LEU A 263 20.65 17.86 -7.44
C LEU A 263 19.92 18.38 -6.20
N ALA A 264 18.93 17.63 -5.71
CA ALA A 264 17.99 18.04 -4.67
C ALA A 264 18.17 17.26 -3.36
N GLU A 265 19.00 16.23 -3.34
CA GLU A 265 19.27 15.38 -2.17
C GLU A 265 20.78 15.27 -1.97
N PRO A 266 21.33 15.47 -0.75
CA PRO A 266 22.75 15.25 -0.47
C PRO A 266 23.06 13.76 -0.31
N LEU A 267 22.68 12.97 -1.32
CA LEU A 267 22.71 11.51 -1.36
C LEU A 267 23.11 11.04 -2.76
N VAL A 268 24.05 10.10 -2.87
CA VAL A 268 24.44 9.49 -4.16
C VAL A 268 23.87 8.07 -4.33
N TYR A 269 23.54 7.69 -5.56
CA TYR A 269 23.01 6.35 -5.86
C TYR A 269 24.14 5.31 -5.96
N LEU A 270 24.04 4.23 -5.19
CA LEU A 270 24.89 3.03 -5.34
C LEU A 270 24.14 1.88 -6.02
N GLY A 271 22.84 2.01 -6.24
CA GLY A 271 22.05 1.02 -6.94
C GLY A 271 20.63 1.47 -7.18
N ARG A 272 20.05 0.96 -8.26
CA ARG A 272 18.62 1.05 -8.58
C ARG A 272 18.23 -0.24 -9.27
N GLN A 273 17.37 -1.04 -8.65
CA GLN A 273 17.14 -2.42 -9.07
C GLN A 273 15.67 -2.80 -8.91
N ILE A 274 15.15 -3.65 -9.79
CA ILE A 274 13.86 -4.32 -9.60
C ILE A 274 13.90 -5.09 -8.28
N LYS A 275 12.86 -4.99 -7.46
CA LYS A 275 12.82 -5.68 -6.17
C LYS A 275 12.30 -7.10 -6.35
N ALA A 276 13.21 -8.06 -6.41
CA ALA A 276 12.90 -9.48 -6.54
C ALA A 276 11.89 -9.95 -5.46
N SER A 277 10.94 -10.78 -5.88
CA SER A 277 9.91 -11.38 -5.03
C SER A 277 9.02 -10.41 -4.25
N SER A 278 8.96 -9.14 -4.65
CA SER A 278 8.06 -8.16 -4.03
C SER A 278 6.62 -8.22 -4.55
N GLY A 279 6.42 -8.58 -5.81
CA GLY A 279 5.10 -8.77 -6.41
C GLY A 279 4.38 -9.99 -5.85
N GLY A 280 3.08 -9.85 -5.57
CA GLY A 280 2.27 -10.92 -5.00
C GLY A 280 2.16 -12.13 -5.92
N ALA A 281 2.38 -13.32 -5.38
CA ALA A 281 2.35 -14.56 -6.15
C ALA A 281 0.92 -14.89 -6.63
N GLY A 282 0.79 -15.39 -7.85
CA GLY A 282 -0.48 -15.83 -8.41
C GLY A 282 -0.29 -16.56 -9.73
N LYS A 283 -1.38 -17.03 -10.33
CA LYS A 283 -1.41 -17.43 -11.75
C LYS A 283 -0.82 -16.29 -12.60
N TYR A 284 -1.28 -15.08 -12.32
CA TYR A 284 -0.64 -13.84 -12.74
C TYR A 284 -0.01 -13.17 -11.52
N ARG A 285 1.27 -12.82 -11.63
CA ARG A 285 2.05 -12.19 -10.56
C ARG A 285 1.71 -10.70 -10.50
N GLY A 286 1.60 -10.14 -9.30
CA GLY A 286 1.54 -8.69 -9.15
C GLY A 286 2.85 -8.02 -9.60
N GLY A 287 2.80 -6.75 -9.98
CA GLY A 287 3.99 -6.00 -10.35
C GLY A 287 4.99 -5.97 -9.20
N CYS A 288 6.28 -6.14 -9.50
CA CYS A 288 7.32 -5.92 -8.49
C CYS A 288 7.47 -4.41 -8.23
N GLY A 289 7.86 -4.07 -7.01
CA GLY A 289 8.43 -2.77 -6.76
C GLY A 289 9.87 -2.69 -7.26
N PHE A 290 10.58 -1.67 -6.78
CA PHE A 290 12.01 -1.51 -7.01
C PHE A 290 12.68 -0.99 -5.74
N GLU A 291 14.00 -0.93 -5.74
CA GLU A 291 14.79 -0.46 -4.63
C GLU A 291 15.94 0.42 -5.10
N SER A 292 16.32 1.39 -4.26
CA SER A 292 17.49 2.22 -4.46
C SER A 292 18.36 2.23 -3.20
N LEU A 293 19.66 1.96 -3.39
CA LEU A 293 20.65 2.06 -2.32
C LEU A 293 21.27 3.46 -2.37
N ARG A 294 21.16 4.19 -1.27
CA ARG A 294 21.62 5.58 -1.15
C ARG A 294 22.77 5.66 -0.15
N MET A 295 23.81 6.38 -0.51
CA MET A 295 24.89 6.76 0.40
C MET A 295 24.80 8.25 0.69
N VAL A 296 24.89 8.64 1.96
CA VAL A 296 24.91 10.06 2.34
C VAL A 296 26.19 10.70 1.84
N TRP A 297 26.08 11.89 1.23
CA TRP A 297 27.21 12.56 0.59
C TRP A 297 27.05 14.08 0.60
N ASN A 298 28.05 14.78 1.14
CA ASN A 298 28.08 16.23 1.25
C ASN A 298 26.91 16.81 2.09
N ALA A 299 26.39 16.02 3.04
CA ALA A 299 25.40 16.45 4.01
C ALA A 299 26.07 16.88 5.32
N LYS A 300 25.49 17.83 6.05
CA LYS A 300 25.95 18.25 7.38
C LYS A 300 24.78 18.34 8.34
N ASP A 301 25.01 17.99 9.61
CA ASP A 301 23.96 17.94 10.65
C ASP A 301 22.70 17.22 10.15
N TRP A 302 22.88 16.04 9.56
CA TRP A 302 21.87 15.36 8.75
C TRP A 302 21.12 14.28 9.53
N THR A 303 19.81 14.17 9.28
CA THR A 303 18.95 13.10 9.78
C THR A 303 18.15 12.44 8.66
N MET A 304 17.78 11.18 8.85
CA MET A 304 16.86 10.46 7.95
C MET A 304 15.91 9.56 8.75
N PHE A 305 14.81 9.14 8.13
CA PHE A 305 13.85 8.19 8.71
C PHE A 305 13.09 7.37 7.66
N PHE A 306 12.37 6.35 8.11
CA PHE A 306 11.56 5.45 7.28
C PHE A 306 10.07 5.68 7.52
N MET A 307 9.27 5.56 6.44
CA MET A 307 7.83 5.71 6.51
C MET A 307 7.16 4.79 5.48
N GLY A 308 6.66 3.65 5.96
CA GLY A 308 5.88 2.71 5.16
C GLY A 308 5.30 1.56 6.00
N ASN A 309 4.58 0.65 5.37
CA ASN A 309 4.06 -0.55 6.02
C ASN A 309 5.19 -1.55 6.33
N GLY A 310 5.19 -2.13 7.53
CA GLY A 310 6.23 -3.07 7.98
C GLY A 310 5.66 -4.45 8.23
N HIS A 311 4.88 -4.60 9.30
CA HIS A 311 4.36 -5.89 9.74
C HIS A 311 3.23 -6.41 8.84
N MET A 312 2.51 -5.54 8.13
CA MET A 312 1.32 -5.92 7.35
C MET A 312 1.45 -5.51 5.89
N SER A 313 1.04 -6.40 4.97
CA SER A 313 0.73 -6.01 3.59
C SER A 313 -0.73 -5.57 3.53
N SER A 314 -0.98 -4.37 3.00
CA SER A 314 -2.33 -3.81 2.95
C SER A 314 -3.17 -4.36 1.81
N ASP A 315 -2.53 -4.63 0.67
CA ASP A 315 -3.15 -5.28 -0.49
C ASP A 315 -3.28 -6.79 -0.27
N TRP A 316 -4.34 -7.39 -0.80
CA TRP A 316 -4.50 -8.84 -0.85
C TRP A 316 -4.60 -9.28 -2.29
N GLY A 317 -4.09 -10.49 -2.58
CA GLY A 317 -4.36 -11.11 -3.87
C GLY A 317 -5.83 -11.45 -4.07
N LEU A 318 -6.18 -11.72 -5.32
CA LEU A 318 -7.56 -11.99 -5.74
C LEU A 318 -7.70 -13.42 -6.28
N MET A 319 -8.81 -14.08 -5.92
CA MET A 319 -9.20 -15.40 -6.44
C MET A 319 -8.11 -16.49 -6.36
N GLY A 320 -7.29 -16.46 -5.30
CA GLY A 320 -6.23 -17.44 -5.05
C GLY A 320 -4.82 -16.83 -5.02
N GLY A 321 -4.67 -15.60 -5.50
CA GLY A 321 -3.40 -14.87 -5.43
C GLY A 321 -3.05 -14.44 -4.01
N TYR A 322 -1.78 -14.14 -3.79
CA TYR A 322 -1.22 -13.66 -2.52
C TYR A 322 -1.02 -12.14 -2.51
N PRO A 323 -0.97 -11.51 -1.32
CA PRO A 323 -0.47 -10.14 -1.13
C PRO A 323 0.93 -9.94 -1.72
N ALA A 324 1.27 -8.69 -2.01
CA ALA A 324 2.66 -8.27 -2.17
C ALA A 324 3.47 -8.46 -0.88
N ALA A 325 4.80 -8.40 -0.99
CA ALA A 325 5.68 -8.39 0.17
C ALA A 325 5.49 -7.12 1.01
N SER A 326 5.55 -7.24 2.33
CA SER A 326 5.55 -6.09 3.25
C SER A 326 6.94 -5.46 3.37
N GLY A 327 7.02 -4.26 3.98
CA GLY A 327 8.27 -3.51 4.10
C GLY A 327 9.21 -4.01 5.19
N TYR A 328 10.47 -3.61 5.10
CA TYR A 328 11.49 -3.79 6.13
C TYR A 328 12.45 -2.60 6.06
N ARG A 329 13.27 -2.44 7.08
CA ARG A 329 14.28 -1.39 7.19
C ARG A 329 15.67 -1.95 6.91
N PHE A 330 16.48 -1.19 6.19
CA PHE A 330 17.94 -1.34 6.15
C PHE A 330 18.59 0.04 6.21
N ALA A 331 19.41 0.24 7.23
CA ALA A 331 20.35 1.36 7.34
C ALA A 331 21.68 0.85 7.90
N ALA A 332 22.79 1.48 7.49
CA ALA A 332 24.11 1.15 8.02
C ALA A 332 24.84 2.44 8.41
N HIS A 333 25.23 2.53 9.68
CA HIS A 333 26.02 3.63 10.23
C HIS A 333 27.46 3.21 10.47
N ASP A 334 28.37 4.19 10.52
CA ASP A 334 29.78 3.96 10.83
C ASP A 334 30.41 2.95 9.85
N THR A 335 30.08 3.07 8.57
CA THR A 335 30.30 2.02 7.55
C THR A 335 31.75 1.74 7.19
N GLY A 336 32.67 2.68 7.47
CA GLY A 336 34.06 2.62 7.00
C GLY A 336 34.20 2.71 5.48
N LEU A 337 33.13 3.11 4.76
CA LEU A 337 33.13 3.07 3.28
C LEU A 337 34.19 3.99 2.67
N LYS A 338 34.58 5.07 3.32
CA LYS A 338 35.66 5.94 2.82
C LYS A 338 36.97 5.17 2.65
N GLU A 339 37.36 4.41 3.68
CA GLU A 339 38.57 3.58 3.68
C GLU A 339 38.42 2.36 2.76
N LEU A 340 37.24 1.75 2.73
CA LEU A 340 36.96 0.62 1.83
C LEU A 340 37.03 1.04 0.36
N ILE A 341 36.48 2.20 0.01
CA ILE A 341 36.58 2.81 -1.33
C ILE A 341 38.04 3.06 -1.67
N ALA A 342 38.80 3.71 -0.78
CA ALA A 342 40.19 4.07 -1.02
C ALA A 342 41.12 2.84 -1.19
N SER A 343 40.80 1.73 -0.51
CA SER A 343 41.57 0.48 -0.59
C SER A 343 41.16 -0.44 -1.74
N GLY A 344 40.06 -0.15 -2.44
CA GLY A 344 39.51 -1.01 -3.49
C GLY A 344 38.87 -2.28 -2.95
N ALA A 345 38.42 -2.28 -1.69
CA ALA A 345 37.67 -3.38 -1.10
C ALA A 345 36.27 -3.52 -1.75
N PRO A 346 35.62 -4.69 -1.65
CA PRO A 346 34.24 -4.86 -2.10
C PRO A 346 33.29 -3.87 -1.40
N LEU A 347 32.34 -3.30 -2.15
CA LEU A 347 31.36 -2.33 -1.64
C LEU A 347 29.93 -2.79 -1.95
N PRO A 348 28.95 -2.38 -1.12
CA PRO A 348 27.53 -2.53 -1.44
C PRO A 348 27.15 -1.75 -2.70
N PHE A 349 26.65 -2.46 -3.72
CA PHE A 349 26.06 -1.88 -4.93
C PHE A 349 24.77 -2.64 -5.28
N GLY A 350 23.92 -2.04 -6.11
CA GLY A 350 22.69 -2.65 -6.61
C GLY A 350 21.57 -2.71 -5.56
N GLY A 351 20.79 -3.78 -5.57
CA GLY A 351 19.69 -4.01 -4.63
C GLY A 351 19.98 -5.08 -3.56
N ASP A 352 19.18 -5.09 -2.49
CA ASP A 352 19.21 -6.09 -1.42
C ASP A 352 18.40 -7.33 -1.86
N THR A 353 18.95 -8.06 -2.83
CA THR A 353 18.22 -9.05 -3.65
C THR A 353 17.48 -10.13 -2.86
N ASP A 354 18.10 -10.71 -1.83
CA ASP A 354 17.43 -11.62 -0.89
C ASP A 354 17.74 -11.15 0.55
N PRO A 355 16.83 -10.38 1.20
CA PRO A 355 17.08 -9.83 2.53
C PRO A 355 17.22 -10.91 3.62
N GLN A 356 16.87 -12.16 3.33
CA GLN A 356 17.12 -13.30 4.22
C GLN A 356 18.56 -13.82 4.12
N ASN A 357 19.24 -13.56 3.00
CA ASN A 357 20.62 -13.95 2.73
C ASN A 357 21.42 -12.73 2.22
N PRO A 358 21.57 -11.68 3.05
CA PRO A 358 22.14 -10.43 2.60
C PRO A 358 23.64 -10.53 2.32
N VAL A 359 24.11 -9.82 1.29
CA VAL A 359 25.52 -9.83 0.86
C VAL A 359 26.27 -8.60 1.38
N TRP A 360 25.58 -7.45 1.49
CA TRP A 360 26.18 -6.18 1.92
C TRP A 360 26.71 -6.21 3.34
N ASP A 361 25.99 -6.89 4.25
CA ASP A 361 26.29 -6.89 5.68
C ASP A 361 27.73 -7.40 5.96
N ALA A 362 28.20 -8.40 5.21
CA ALA A 362 29.55 -8.93 5.35
C ALA A 362 30.66 -8.03 4.76
N MET A 363 30.31 -7.06 3.90
CA MET A 363 31.26 -6.13 3.28
C MET A 363 31.62 -4.97 4.21
N MET A 364 30.82 -4.74 5.26
CA MET A 364 30.99 -3.62 6.20
C MET A 364 31.06 -4.17 7.65
N PRO A 365 32.13 -4.87 8.02
CA PRO A 365 32.21 -5.60 9.30
C PRO A 365 32.13 -4.69 10.53
N ASP A 366 32.50 -3.42 10.40
CA ASP A 366 32.49 -2.44 11.50
C ASP A 366 31.20 -1.62 11.56
N ALA A 367 30.30 -1.79 10.60
CA ALA A 367 29.07 -1.01 10.51
C ALA A 367 28.05 -1.39 11.59
N LYS A 368 27.34 -0.38 12.10
CA LYS A 368 26.13 -0.57 12.91
C LYS A 368 24.93 -0.69 11.96
N ILE A 369 24.57 -1.94 11.64
CA ILE A 369 23.48 -2.24 10.71
C ILE A 369 22.15 -2.35 11.47
N LYS A 370 21.15 -1.60 11.03
CA LYS A 370 19.74 -1.75 11.43
C LYS A 370 19.00 -2.45 10.30
N ARG A 371 18.71 -3.74 10.49
CA ARG A 371 17.97 -4.60 9.54
C ARG A 371 16.84 -5.32 10.27
N ASP A 372 15.61 -4.83 10.13
CA ASP A 372 14.45 -5.33 10.87
C ASP A 372 13.12 -4.94 10.19
N LYS A 373 11.99 -5.22 10.86
CA LYS A 373 10.64 -4.92 10.35
C LYS A 373 10.13 -3.52 10.72
N GLN A 374 10.91 -2.69 11.40
CA GLN A 374 10.51 -1.36 11.85
C GLN A 374 10.56 -0.35 10.68
N ALA A 375 9.54 -0.43 9.82
CA ALA A 375 9.42 0.42 8.61
C ALA A 375 8.91 1.85 8.89
N ILE A 376 8.76 2.20 10.17
CA ILE A 376 8.37 3.54 10.63
C ILE A 376 9.33 3.95 11.73
N THR A 377 10.05 5.05 11.52
CA THR A 377 10.97 5.61 12.51
C THR A 377 10.77 7.12 12.63
N THR A 378 11.21 7.69 13.75
CA THR A 378 11.49 9.14 13.81
C THR A 378 12.89 9.42 13.26
N GLU A 379 13.26 10.70 13.20
CA GLU A 379 14.59 11.12 12.75
C GLU A 379 15.72 10.42 13.53
N GLU A 380 16.74 10.01 12.78
CA GLU A 380 17.99 9.46 13.29
C GLU A 380 19.15 10.16 12.58
N MET A 381 20.27 10.37 13.27
CA MET A 381 21.45 11.01 12.69
C MET A 381 22.10 10.11 11.65
N PHE A 382 22.44 10.69 10.51
CA PHE A 382 23.26 10.06 9.48
C PHE A 382 24.42 10.99 9.16
N LYS A 383 25.55 10.41 8.74
CA LYS A 383 26.72 11.15 8.27
C LYS A 383 27.12 10.68 6.88
N ASP A 384 27.94 11.47 6.19
CA ASP A 384 28.57 11.05 4.95
C ASP A 384 29.13 9.62 5.06
N TYR A 385 28.91 8.84 4.00
CA TYR A 385 29.20 7.41 3.89
C TYR A 385 28.26 6.45 4.64
N ASP A 386 27.27 6.90 5.40
CA ASP A 386 26.21 6.02 5.90
C ASP A 386 25.26 5.61 4.77
N LEU A 387 24.61 4.44 4.91
CA LEU A 387 23.73 3.86 3.89
C LEU A 387 22.26 3.83 4.30
N TYR A 388 21.39 4.05 3.33
CA TYR A 388 19.93 3.95 3.45
C TYR A 388 19.36 3.16 2.25
N LEU A 389 18.51 2.15 2.51
CA LEU A 389 17.77 1.46 1.46
C LEU A 389 16.37 2.06 1.29
N ASN A 390 16.10 2.64 0.13
CA ASN A 390 14.74 3.01 -0.24
C ASN A 390 14.09 1.83 -0.99
N TYR A 391 13.05 1.23 -0.41
CA TYR A 391 12.33 0.10 -0.99
C TYR A 391 10.91 0.54 -1.35
N MET A 392 10.49 0.37 -2.61
CA MET A 392 9.13 0.64 -3.10
C MET A 392 8.35 -0.68 -3.22
N ARG A 393 7.07 -0.72 -2.82
CA ARG A 393 6.32 -1.99 -2.70
C ARG A 393 5.88 -2.57 -4.06
N GLY A 394 5.61 -3.88 -4.05
CA GLY A 394 4.93 -4.57 -5.15
C GLY A 394 3.41 -4.50 -5.05
N GLY A 395 2.72 -4.98 -6.09
CA GLY A 395 1.26 -5.13 -6.12
C GLY A 395 0.80 -6.58 -5.89
N PRO A 396 -0.51 -6.80 -5.60
CA PRO A 396 -1.07 -8.12 -5.31
C PRO A 396 -1.20 -9.04 -6.54
N GLY A 397 -1.16 -10.36 -6.32
CA GLY A 397 -1.32 -11.38 -7.37
C GLY A 397 -2.76 -11.81 -7.65
N PHE A 398 -2.97 -12.53 -8.75
CA PHE A 398 -4.27 -13.06 -9.16
C PHE A 398 -4.21 -14.57 -9.44
N GLY A 399 -5.18 -15.35 -8.93
CA GLY A 399 -5.30 -16.79 -9.18
C GLY A 399 -4.31 -17.66 -8.41
N ASP A 400 -4.51 -18.99 -8.38
CA ASP A 400 -3.62 -19.92 -7.68
C ASP A 400 -2.22 -19.96 -8.33
N PRO A 401 -1.12 -19.73 -7.57
CA PRO A 401 0.24 -19.74 -8.12
C PRO A 401 0.62 -21.03 -8.86
N ILE A 402 0.09 -22.21 -8.46
CA ILE A 402 0.44 -23.46 -9.16
C ILE A 402 -0.27 -23.61 -10.52
N ASP A 403 -1.12 -22.66 -10.90
CA ASP A 403 -1.72 -22.58 -12.24
C ASP A 403 -0.97 -21.59 -13.15
N ARG A 404 0.08 -20.91 -12.66
CA ARG A 404 0.95 -20.05 -13.48
C ARG A 404 1.63 -20.89 -14.57
N ASP A 405 1.85 -20.29 -15.73
CA ASP A 405 2.66 -20.90 -16.77
C ASP A 405 4.11 -21.12 -16.27
N PRO A 406 4.66 -22.35 -16.29
CA PRO A 406 6.01 -22.62 -15.82
C PRO A 406 7.10 -21.81 -16.53
N GLN A 407 6.93 -21.52 -17.83
CA GLN A 407 7.91 -20.72 -18.56
C GLN A 407 7.96 -19.29 -18.02
N SER A 408 6.80 -18.69 -17.76
CA SER A 408 6.71 -17.37 -17.12
C SER A 408 7.39 -17.32 -15.75
N VAL A 409 7.40 -18.42 -14.97
CA VAL A 409 8.14 -18.48 -13.68
C VAL A 409 9.65 -18.48 -13.92
N VAL A 410 10.14 -19.21 -14.92
CA VAL A 410 11.56 -19.23 -15.28
C VAL A 410 12.00 -17.87 -15.82
N ASP A 411 11.18 -17.21 -16.62
CA ASP A 411 11.42 -15.86 -17.12
C ASP A 411 11.49 -14.85 -15.96
N ASP A 412 10.65 -15.00 -14.93
CA ASP A 412 10.71 -14.19 -13.71
C ASP A 412 12.04 -14.36 -12.95
N ILE A 413 12.61 -15.58 -12.90
CA ILE A 413 13.92 -15.82 -12.27
C ILE A 413 15.03 -15.15 -13.08
N ASN A 414 15.06 -15.41 -14.40
CA ASN A 414 16.07 -14.87 -15.30
C ASN A 414 16.02 -13.33 -15.36
N GLY A 415 14.82 -12.75 -15.26
CA GLY A 415 14.59 -11.30 -15.28
C GLY A 415 14.75 -10.60 -13.92
N GLY A 416 15.07 -11.32 -12.84
CA GLY A 416 15.26 -10.74 -11.51
C GLY A 416 13.96 -10.35 -10.79
N TYR A 417 12.80 -10.82 -11.25
CA TYR A 417 11.51 -10.60 -10.59
C TYR A 417 11.25 -11.60 -9.46
N LEU A 418 11.90 -12.77 -9.48
CA LEU A 418 11.69 -13.84 -8.53
C LEU A 418 13.02 -14.41 -8.03
N VAL A 419 13.19 -14.53 -6.71
CA VAL A 419 14.28 -15.30 -6.13
C VAL A 419 14.04 -16.79 -6.39
N GLU A 420 15.04 -17.48 -6.95
CA GLU A 420 14.99 -18.88 -7.41
C GLU A 420 14.26 -19.83 -6.44
N ARG A 421 14.57 -19.75 -5.13
CA ARG A 421 14.01 -20.65 -4.11
C ARG A 421 12.48 -20.68 -4.09
N PHE A 422 11.81 -19.61 -4.51
CA PHE A 422 10.36 -19.52 -4.52
C PHE A 422 9.72 -20.17 -5.75
N ALA A 423 10.45 -20.42 -6.84
CA ALA A 423 9.92 -21.12 -8.01
C ALA A 423 9.37 -22.51 -7.62
N LEU A 424 10.17 -23.26 -6.86
CA LEU A 424 9.79 -24.58 -6.36
C LEU A 424 8.75 -24.49 -5.23
N GLN A 425 8.96 -23.60 -4.26
CA GLN A 425 8.15 -23.55 -3.03
C GLN A 425 6.74 -23.00 -3.26
N VAL A 426 6.59 -22.00 -4.13
CA VAL A 426 5.33 -21.26 -4.33
C VAL A 426 4.60 -21.73 -5.58
N TYR A 427 5.31 -21.85 -6.71
CA TYR A 427 4.71 -22.16 -8.01
C TYR A 427 4.79 -23.65 -8.38
N GLY A 428 5.54 -24.44 -7.61
CA GLY A 428 5.80 -25.85 -7.89
C GLY A 428 6.59 -26.07 -9.18
N VAL A 429 7.33 -25.06 -9.64
CA VAL A 429 8.13 -25.11 -10.86
C VAL A 429 9.55 -25.54 -10.51
N VAL A 430 10.02 -26.57 -11.18
CA VAL A 430 11.41 -27.04 -11.11
C VAL A 430 12.18 -26.37 -12.23
N ALA A 431 13.09 -25.48 -11.85
CA ALA A 431 13.94 -24.73 -12.77
C ALA A 431 15.35 -25.32 -12.73
N GLU A 432 15.89 -25.70 -13.89
CA GLU A 432 17.25 -26.21 -14.03
C GLU A 432 18.16 -25.13 -14.61
N LYS A 433 19.35 -24.98 -14.02
CA LYS A 433 20.33 -24.02 -14.49
C LYS A 433 21.13 -24.60 -15.65
N GLY A 434 21.02 -23.98 -16.82
CA GLY A 434 21.76 -24.31 -18.02
C GLY A 434 23.24 -23.92 -17.95
N ALA A 435 24.02 -24.41 -18.92
CA ALA A 435 25.46 -24.12 -19.01
C ALA A 435 25.77 -22.64 -19.30
N ASP A 436 24.82 -21.91 -19.88
CA ASP A 436 24.89 -20.45 -20.11
C ASP A 436 24.50 -19.62 -18.88
N GLY A 437 24.13 -20.27 -17.78
CA GLY A 437 23.72 -19.65 -16.53
C GLY A 437 22.24 -19.26 -16.47
N THR A 438 21.47 -19.45 -17.54
CA THR A 438 20.03 -19.21 -17.56
C THR A 438 19.26 -20.40 -16.99
N TYR A 439 18.05 -20.15 -16.48
CA TYR A 439 17.16 -21.21 -16.01
C TYR A 439 16.25 -21.68 -17.15
N ALA A 440 15.93 -22.97 -17.15
CA ALA A 440 14.96 -23.62 -18.04
C ALA A 440 13.98 -24.49 -17.24
N VAL A 441 12.79 -24.73 -17.79
CA VAL A 441 11.75 -25.53 -17.13
C VAL A 441 12.04 -27.03 -17.27
N ASP A 442 12.06 -27.76 -16.14
CA ASP A 442 11.86 -29.21 -16.15
C ASP A 442 10.35 -29.49 -16.07
N ALA A 443 9.73 -29.75 -17.23
CA ALA A 443 8.29 -29.94 -17.32
C ALA A 443 7.78 -31.21 -16.60
N PRO A 444 8.40 -32.39 -16.78
CA PRO A 444 8.05 -33.58 -15.99
C PRO A 444 8.16 -33.39 -14.48
N ALA A 445 9.26 -32.83 -13.97
CA ALA A 445 9.44 -32.63 -12.53
C ALA A 445 8.50 -31.55 -11.98
N THR A 446 8.23 -30.49 -12.75
CA THR A 446 7.21 -29.48 -12.41
C THR A 446 5.82 -30.11 -12.27
N ALA A 447 5.42 -30.99 -13.20
CA ALA A 447 4.13 -31.67 -13.13
C ALA A 447 4.04 -32.57 -11.88
N ALA A 448 5.11 -33.30 -11.57
CA ALA A 448 5.20 -34.11 -10.35
C ALA A 448 5.10 -33.24 -9.09
N ARG A 449 5.88 -32.17 -9.00
CA ARG A 449 5.88 -31.26 -7.84
C ARG A 449 4.52 -30.60 -7.63
N ARG A 450 3.85 -30.13 -8.69
CA ARG A 450 2.50 -29.56 -8.56
C ARG A 450 1.48 -30.57 -8.04
N LYS A 451 1.60 -31.85 -8.42
CA LYS A 451 0.76 -32.92 -7.85
C LYS A 451 1.04 -33.13 -6.36
N GLU A 452 2.31 -33.12 -5.96
CA GLU A 452 2.71 -33.20 -4.56
C GLU A 452 2.16 -32.03 -3.74
N ILE A 453 2.30 -30.80 -4.22
CA ILE A 453 1.76 -29.60 -3.55
C ILE A 453 0.25 -29.73 -3.31
N ARG A 454 -0.51 -30.27 -4.28
CA ARG A 454 -1.95 -30.52 -4.10
C ARG A 454 -2.21 -31.51 -2.97
N ALA A 455 -1.44 -32.59 -2.88
CA ALA A 455 -1.55 -33.56 -1.79
C ALA A 455 -1.13 -32.95 -0.43
N GLU A 456 -0.03 -32.18 -0.39
CA GLU A 456 0.45 -31.47 0.81
C GLU A 456 -0.60 -30.47 1.33
N ARG A 457 -1.26 -29.73 0.41
CA ARG A 457 -2.34 -28.80 0.76
C ARG A 457 -3.51 -29.53 1.40
N LEU A 458 -3.95 -30.66 0.85
CA LEU A 458 -4.99 -31.49 1.45
C LEU A 458 -4.58 -32.00 2.84
N ALA A 459 -3.34 -32.50 2.97
CA ALA A 459 -2.83 -33.09 4.20
C ALA A 459 -2.66 -32.07 5.35
N LYS A 460 -2.22 -30.83 5.04
CA LYS A 460 -2.00 -29.79 6.05
C LYS A 460 -3.25 -28.97 6.39
N SER A 461 -4.23 -28.96 5.49
CA SER A 461 -5.48 -28.23 5.69
C SER A 461 -6.39 -28.94 6.70
N VAL A 462 -7.18 -28.15 7.42
CA VAL A 462 -8.26 -28.65 8.28
C VAL A 462 -9.59 -28.07 7.79
N PRO A 463 -10.73 -28.75 8.01
CA PRO A 463 -12.03 -28.15 7.75
C PRO A 463 -12.17 -26.82 8.49
N THR A 464 -12.68 -25.77 7.82
CA THR A 464 -12.79 -24.42 8.39
C THR A 464 -13.49 -24.40 9.74
N ARG A 465 -14.54 -25.21 9.91
CA ARG A 465 -15.29 -25.34 11.17
C ARG A 465 -14.43 -25.80 12.36
N ASP A 466 -13.38 -26.57 12.12
CA ASP A 466 -12.52 -27.11 13.18
C ASP A 466 -11.45 -26.08 13.56
N TRP A 467 -10.90 -25.37 12.58
CA TRP A 467 -10.08 -24.18 12.85
C TRP A 467 -10.88 -23.10 13.61
N MET A 468 -12.12 -22.82 13.18
CA MET A 468 -12.98 -21.82 13.83
C MET A 468 -13.24 -22.11 15.30
N LYS A 469 -13.34 -23.40 15.71
CA LYS A 469 -13.49 -23.75 17.14
C LYS A 469 -12.27 -23.33 17.96
N GLY A 470 -11.07 -23.67 17.49
CA GLY A 470 -9.83 -23.29 18.17
C GLY A 470 -9.62 -21.78 18.20
N GLU A 471 -9.98 -21.07 17.12
CA GLU A 471 -9.88 -19.61 17.10
C GLU A 471 -10.92 -18.95 18.02
N ARG A 472 -12.14 -19.49 18.09
CA ARG A 472 -13.15 -19.07 19.06
C ARG A 472 -12.68 -19.23 20.51
N GLU A 473 -12.00 -20.34 20.82
CA GLU A 473 -11.44 -20.55 22.17
C GLU A 473 -10.42 -19.47 22.55
N LYS A 474 -9.55 -19.05 21.61
CA LYS A 474 -8.64 -17.92 21.82
C LYS A 474 -9.39 -16.60 22.02
N ILE A 475 -10.43 -16.35 21.23
CA ILE A 475 -11.27 -15.13 21.36
C ILE A 475 -11.92 -15.08 22.74
N LEU A 476 -12.48 -16.20 23.21
CA LEU A 476 -13.06 -16.29 24.56
C LEU A 476 -12.01 -16.04 25.65
N ALA A 477 -10.80 -16.55 25.46
CA ALA A 477 -9.68 -16.33 26.36
C ALA A 477 -9.02 -14.94 26.24
N LYS A 478 -9.46 -14.10 25.29
CA LYS A 478 -8.81 -12.83 24.92
C LYS A 478 -7.32 -13.01 24.57
N ASP A 479 -6.96 -14.15 23.97
CA ASP A 479 -5.58 -14.54 23.64
C ASP A 479 -5.15 -13.95 22.28
N ALA A 480 -4.76 -12.68 22.31
CA ALA A 480 -4.14 -11.99 21.18
C ALA A 480 -3.28 -10.82 21.70
N GLY A 481 -2.37 -10.34 20.84
CA GLY A 481 -1.59 -9.14 21.13
C GLY A 481 -2.47 -7.91 21.36
N ASP A 482 -1.98 -6.95 22.14
CA ASP A 482 -2.76 -5.77 22.53
C ASP A 482 -3.23 -4.94 21.33
N HIS A 483 -2.42 -4.84 20.28
CA HIS A 483 -2.78 -4.18 19.03
C HIS A 483 -3.99 -4.83 18.32
N VAL A 484 -4.14 -6.16 18.39
CA VAL A 484 -5.32 -6.86 17.83
C VAL A 484 -6.55 -6.59 18.68
N LYS A 485 -6.42 -6.70 20.01
CA LYS A 485 -7.51 -6.42 20.95
C LYS A 485 -7.99 -4.96 20.83
N GLN A 486 -7.07 -4.01 20.71
CA GLN A 486 -7.36 -2.57 20.60
C GLN A 486 -8.11 -2.25 19.30
N MET A 487 -7.66 -2.83 18.19
CA MET A 487 -8.34 -2.70 16.90
C MET A 487 -9.80 -3.14 17.01
N PHE A 488 -10.07 -4.34 17.53
CA PHE A 488 -11.44 -4.83 17.71
C PHE A 488 -12.25 -3.99 18.70
N ALA A 489 -11.70 -3.66 19.87
CA ALA A 489 -12.40 -2.86 20.89
C ALA A 489 -12.84 -1.48 20.34
N SER A 490 -11.95 -0.78 19.65
CA SER A 490 -12.26 0.52 19.06
C SER A 490 -13.30 0.41 17.92
N SER A 491 -13.17 -0.60 17.06
CA SER A 491 -14.13 -0.91 16.01
C SER A 491 -15.52 -1.28 16.54
N PHE A 492 -15.61 -2.06 17.62
CA PHE A 492 -16.89 -2.44 18.22
C PHE A 492 -17.65 -1.24 18.77
N LYS A 493 -16.93 -0.31 19.42
CA LYS A 493 -17.52 0.91 19.97
C LYS A 493 -18.09 1.83 18.89
N LEU A 494 -17.39 1.98 17.77
CA LEU A 494 -17.79 2.85 16.65
C LEU A 494 -18.75 2.17 15.67
N GLY A 495 -18.81 0.83 15.67
CA GLY A 495 -19.64 0.03 14.76
C GLY A 495 -20.43 -1.06 15.48
N PRO A 496 -21.58 -0.73 16.11
CA PRO A 496 -22.42 -1.71 16.80
C PRO A 496 -22.90 -2.86 15.90
N LYS A 497 -23.14 -2.60 14.60
CA LYS A 497 -23.47 -3.67 13.65
C LYS A 497 -22.31 -4.64 13.50
N PHE A 498 -21.08 -4.12 13.35
CA PHE A 498 -19.89 -4.96 13.22
C PHE A 498 -19.65 -5.81 14.48
N PHE A 499 -19.85 -5.25 15.68
CA PHE A 499 -19.77 -6.02 16.92
C PHE A 499 -20.80 -7.16 16.97
N LYS A 500 -22.05 -6.87 16.62
CA LYS A 500 -23.11 -7.89 16.56
C LYS A 500 -22.79 -8.98 15.55
N ASP A 501 -22.32 -8.62 14.36
CA ASP A 501 -21.92 -9.56 13.32
C ASP A 501 -20.76 -10.44 13.79
N PHE A 502 -19.77 -9.86 14.50
CA PHE A 502 -18.66 -10.59 15.10
C PHE A 502 -19.12 -11.58 16.18
N GLN A 503 -19.97 -11.16 17.11
CA GLN A 503 -20.55 -12.03 18.14
C GLN A 503 -21.36 -13.17 17.52
N THR A 504 -22.14 -12.87 16.48
CA THR A 504 -22.96 -13.87 15.78
C THR A 504 -22.09 -14.87 15.04
N PHE A 505 -21.05 -14.42 14.33
CA PHE A 505 -20.16 -15.29 13.56
C PHE A 505 -19.37 -16.24 14.46
N TRP A 506 -18.91 -15.74 15.62
CA TRP A 506 -18.13 -16.52 16.58
C TRP A 506 -18.96 -17.18 17.67
N ASP A 507 -20.29 -17.08 17.62
CA ASP A 507 -21.21 -17.62 18.64
C ASP A 507 -20.75 -17.28 20.07
N LEU A 508 -20.46 -16.00 20.31
CA LEU A 508 -19.95 -15.53 21.60
C LEU A 508 -21.10 -15.33 22.58
N PRO A 509 -20.92 -15.68 23.86
CA PRO A 509 -21.97 -15.51 24.85
C PRO A 509 -22.15 -14.02 25.16
N ALA A 510 -23.36 -13.63 25.59
CA ALA A 510 -23.74 -12.22 25.72
C ALA A 510 -22.90 -11.45 26.75
N GLU A 511 -22.35 -12.15 27.75
CA GLU A 511 -21.45 -11.61 28.76
C GLU A 511 -20.01 -11.38 28.26
N TRP A 512 -19.63 -11.97 27.12
CA TRP A 512 -18.31 -11.73 26.57
C TRP A 512 -18.22 -10.29 26.06
N THR A 513 -17.26 -9.55 26.60
CA THR A 513 -17.00 -8.15 26.27
C THR A 513 -15.51 -7.93 26.10
N LEU A 514 -15.16 -6.97 25.26
CA LEU A 514 -13.79 -6.51 25.07
C LEU A 514 -13.78 -4.98 25.16
N LEU A 515 -13.49 -4.48 26.37
CA LEU A 515 -13.39 -3.05 26.65
C LEU A 515 -11.95 -2.60 26.43
N GLU A 516 -11.77 -1.43 25.81
CA GLU A 516 -10.44 -0.91 25.47
C GLU A 516 -9.61 -0.61 26.72
N GLU A 517 -10.27 -0.23 27.81
CA GLU A 517 -9.68 0.10 29.11
C GLU A 517 -9.07 -1.13 29.81
N GLU A 518 -9.53 -2.34 29.48
CA GLU A 518 -9.05 -3.59 30.07
C GLU A 518 -7.77 -4.12 29.42
N ILE A 519 -7.34 -3.53 28.29
CA ILE A 519 -6.19 -4.03 27.52
C ILE A 519 -4.85 -3.70 28.19
N GLY A 520 -4.79 -2.62 28.98
CA GLY A 520 -3.57 -2.20 29.68
C GLY A 520 -2.68 -1.23 28.89
N ILE A 521 -3.22 -0.60 27.85
CA ILE A 521 -2.51 0.41 27.04
C ILE A 521 -3.20 1.79 27.15
N PRO A 522 -2.47 2.90 26.87
CA PRO A 522 -3.07 4.22 26.72
C PRO A 522 -4.29 4.25 25.77
N HIS A 523 -5.36 4.92 26.20
CA HIS A 523 -6.61 5.05 25.44
C HIS A 523 -7.11 6.50 25.39
N TYR A 524 -6.18 7.47 25.38
CA TYR A 524 -6.52 8.90 25.26
C TYR A 524 -7.29 9.15 23.96
N GLY A 525 -8.36 9.95 24.05
CA GLY A 525 -9.24 10.22 22.91
C GLY A 525 -10.30 9.14 22.64
N SER A 526 -10.35 8.05 23.41
CA SER A 526 -11.36 7.01 23.19
C SER A 526 -12.79 7.46 23.55
N HIS A 527 -12.97 8.37 24.52
CA HIS A 527 -14.28 8.88 24.97
C HIS A 527 -14.45 10.40 24.86
N TYR A 528 -13.36 11.16 24.97
CA TYR A 528 -13.39 12.62 25.03
C TYR A 528 -12.73 13.20 23.80
N HIS A 529 -13.52 13.90 23.00
CA HIS A 529 -13.11 14.49 21.74
C HIS A 529 -13.84 15.82 21.52
N MET A 530 -13.23 16.72 20.75
CA MET A 530 -13.78 18.03 20.41
C MET A 530 -13.57 18.27 18.92
N ASP A 531 -14.65 18.19 18.15
CA ASP A 531 -14.65 18.37 16.68
C ASP A 531 -14.11 19.73 16.23
#